data_AF-A0A3G2S802-F1
#
_entry.id   AF-A0A3G2S802-F1
#
_cell.length_a   1.000
_cell.length_b   1.000
_cell.length_c   1.000
_cell.angle_alpha   90.00
_cell.angle_beta   90.00
_cell.angle_gamma   90.00
#
_symmetry.space_group_name_H-M   'P 1'
#
loop_
_entity.id
_entity.type
_entity.pdbx_description
1 polymer ?
#
loop_
_entity_poly.entity_id
_entity_poly.type
_entity_poly.pdbx_seq_one_letter_code
_entity_poly.pdbx_strand_id
1 'polypeptide(L)'
;MNRSKLRIAISYRSKTYPITLEDISTVSAFQDLIFDTIGVRPENQKILVPPKARQLLQTLRAGTTTQTTIRDVGLSDCMQVTVIGAPDDEIKEVQAEEEKWDKARAKRRQIHPSLLKNTTPQKRSVVVPESVFGKNVVHASIPSSNPLHAKIFSYLNRLASDPAILHVCHLHGYKVGTLTELLPHEHPDLLGLNINMGDTILLRIRTDAADGLRDYKTTRRVLLHELCHNEIAGHPPEFNALNSQLNREVEAFEHNQILGTHKLSTEPVYEPASNVPVDADEEREERRRKILAATEKRLADIDQNIQSQCGDSKKVPFSK
;
A
#
# COMPACT_ATOMS: atom_id res chain seq x y z
N MET A 1 1.02 -18.71 68.15
CA MET A 1 0.90 -18.36 66.71
C MET A 1 2.17 -17.60 66.31
N ASN A 2 3.10 -18.28 65.65
CA ASN A 2 4.37 -17.68 65.23
C ASN A 2 4.13 -16.78 64.02
N ARG A 3 4.23 -15.46 64.21
CA ARG A 3 4.25 -14.46 63.13
C ARG A 3 5.65 -14.41 62.56
N SER A 4 5.94 -15.22 61.53
CA SER A 4 7.18 -15.05 60.76
C SER A 4 7.03 -13.86 59.81
N LYS A 5 8.09 -13.06 59.73
CA LYS A 5 8.21 -11.95 58.79
C LYS A 5 9.10 -12.39 57.63
N LEU A 6 8.64 -12.20 56.40
CA LEU A 6 9.37 -12.47 55.17
C LEU A 6 9.95 -11.16 54.64
N ARG A 7 11.24 -11.15 54.29
CA ARG A 7 11.89 -10.06 53.58
C ARG A 7 12.00 -10.44 52.11
N ILE A 8 11.37 -9.65 51.25
CA ILE A 8 11.36 -9.85 49.79
C ILE A 8 11.98 -8.62 49.14
N ALA A 9 12.80 -8.83 48.11
CA ALA A 9 13.41 -7.76 47.33
C ALA A 9 12.62 -7.53 46.04
N ILE A 10 12.01 -6.36 45.86
CA ILE A 10 11.34 -6.01 44.61
C ILE A 10 12.33 -5.31 43.67
N SER A 11 12.51 -5.83 42.46
CA SER A 11 13.25 -5.19 41.38
C SER A 11 12.30 -4.40 40.48
N TYR A 12 12.51 -3.10 40.34
CA TYR A 12 11.75 -2.21 39.47
C TYR A 12 12.67 -1.18 38.81
N ARG A 13 12.66 -1.10 37.47
CA ARG A 13 13.52 -0.18 36.68
C ARG A 13 15.00 -0.19 37.15
N SER A 14 15.56 -1.37 37.36
CA SER A 14 16.93 -1.61 37.84
C SER A 14 17.25 -1.11 39.26
N LYS A 15 16.23 -0.73 40.03
CA LYS A 15 16.33 -0.41 41.47
C LYS A 15 15.69 -1.52 42.30
N THR A 16 16.28 -1.81 43.46
CA THR A 16 15.79 -2.85 44.36
C THR A 16 15.20 -2.23 45.62
N TYR A 17 13.95 -2.58 45.92
CA TYR A 17 13.19 -2.11 47.08
C TYR A 17 12.96 -3.28 48.06
N PRO A 18 13.53 -3.24 49.27
CA PRO A 18 13.27 -4.26 50.27
C PRO A 18 11.89 -4.03 50.91
N ILE A 19 11.06 -5.07 50.91
CA ILE A 19 9.75 -5.05 51.55
C ILE A 19 9.65 -6.18 52.57
N THR A 20 8.92 -5.91 53.65
CA THR A 20 8.71 -6.88 54.73
C THR A 20 7.23 -7.21 54.81
N LEU A 21 6.90 -8.50 54.74
CA LEU A 21 5.53 -9.00 54.75
C LEU A 21 5.36 -10.00 55.88
N GLU A 22 4.12 -10.15 56.34
CA GLU A 22 3.76 -11.25 57.24
C GLU A 22 3.36 -12.48 56.43
N ASP A 23 3.76 -13.65 56.89
CA ASP A 23 3.46 -14.93 56.23
C ASP A 23 1.96 -15.17 55.95
N ILE A 24 1.09 -14.62 56.79
CA ILE A 24 -0.37 -14.78 56.72
C ILE A 24 -1.05 -13.74 55.82
N SER A 25 -0.29 -12.79 55.29
CA SER A 25 -0.85 -11.76 54.42
C SER A 25 -1.31 -12.37 53.09
N THR A 26 -2.31 -11.74 52.48
CA THR A 26 -2.88 -12.16 51.20
C THR A 26 -2.07 -11.60 50.04
N VAL A 27 -2.24 -12.20 48.86
CA VAL A 27 -1.61 -11.68 47.62
C VAL A 27 -2.12 -10.28 47.29
N SER A 28 -3.38 -9.93 47.63
CA SER A 28 -3.90 -8.56 47.50
C SER A 28 -3.10 -7.56 48.34
N ALA A 29 -2.86 -7.87 49.63
CA ALA A 29 -2.10 -7.00 50.51
C ALA A 29 -0.64 -6.81 50.03
N PHE A 30 -0.08 -7.82 49.35
CA PHE A 30 1.21 -7.70 48.68
C PHE A 30 1.17 -6.75 47.47
N GLN A 31 0.13 -6.82 46.64
CA GLN A 31 -0.06 -5.88 45.51
C GLN A 31 -0.27 -4.44 45.99
N ASP A 32 -1.01 -4.25 47.08
CA ASP A 32 -1.21 -2.93 47.69
C ASP A 32 0.11 -2.37 48.25
N LEU A 33 0.93 -3.20 48.87
CA LEU A 33 2.26 -2.79 49.36
C LEU A 33 3.22 -2.45 48.21
N ILE A 34 3.12 -3.14 47.07
CA ILE A 34 3.83 -2.77 45.82
C ILE A 34 3.35 -1.41 45.30
N PHE A 35 2.05 -1.14 45.37
CA PHE A 35 1.48 0.15 44.97
C PHE A 35 2.00 1.28 45.87
N ASP A 36 2.01 1.09 47.19
CA ASP A 36 2.51 2.10 48.15
C ASP A 36 4.01 2.40 47.98
N THR A 37 4.81 1.42 47.55
CA THR A 37 6.27 1.57 47.41
C THR A 37 6.72 2.04 46.03
N ILE A 38 6.02 1.63 44.96
CA ILE A 38 6.46 1.83 43.56
C ILE A 38 5.46 2.71 42.77
N GLY A 39 4.23 2.88 43.25
CA GLY A 39 3.20 3.71 42.61
C GLY A 39 2.51 3.07 41.40
N VAL A 40 2.69 1.76 41.18
CA VAL A 40 2.08 1.01 40.07
C VAL A 40 0.80 0.35 40.57
N ARG A 41 -0.36 0.63 39.95
CA ARG A 41 -1.65 0.01 40.35
C ARG A 41 -1.64 -1.51 40.26
N PRO A 42 -2.33 -2.23 41.17
CA PRO A 42 -2.50 -3.69 41.09
C PRO A 42 -2.98 -4.21 39.73
N GLU A 43 -3.79 -3.43 39.03
CA GLU A 43 -4.33 -3.70 37.68
C GLU A 43 -3.22 -3.75 36.60
N ASN A 44 -2.21 -2.89 36.76
CA ASN A 44 -1.12 -2.67 35.79
C ASN A 44 0.20 -3.31 36.27
N GLN A 45 0.18 -4.05 37.37
CA GLN A 45 1.33 -4.75 37.93
C GLN A 45 1.54 -6.10 37.24
N LYS A 46 2.56 -6.18 36.37
CA LYS A 46 3.06 -7.45 35.87
C LYS A 46 4.21 -7.93 36.75
N ILE A 47 3.91 -8.92 37.59
CA ILE A 47 4.87 -9.49 38.55
C ILE A 47 5.56 -10.71 37.92
N LEU A 48 6.89 -10.72 37.92
CA LEU A 48 7.72 -11.84 37.50
C LEU A 48 8.39 -12.45 38.72
N VAL A 49 8.21 -13.76 38.88
CA VAL A 49 8.67 -14.52 40.05
C VAL A 49 9.61 -15.64 39.64
N PRO A 50 10.53 -16.06 40.53
CA PRO A 50 11.38 -17.22 40.32
C PRO A 50 10.56 -18.52 40.21
N PRO A 51 11.11 -19.60 39.61
CA PRO A 51 10.37 -20.83 39.31
C PRO A 51 9.73 -21.50 40.53
N LYS A 52 10.28 -21.27 41.73
CA LYS A 52 9.76 -21.79 43.00
C LYS A 52 8.44 -21.12 43.46
N ALA A 53 8.14 -19.92 42.97
CA ALA A 53 6.93 -19.16 43.30
C ALA A 53 5.97 -19.06 42.11
N ARG A 54 6.02 -20.02 41.17
CA ARG A 54 5.18 -20.03 39.95
C ARG A 54 3.68 -20.07 40.24
N GLN A 55 3.29 -20.56 41.43
CA GLN A 55 1.92 -20.53 41.92
C GLN A 55 1.37 -19.09 42.04
N LEU A 56 2.23 -18.08 42.27
CA LEU A 56 1.84 -16.66 42.30
C LEU A 56 1.28 -16.19 40.95
N LEU A 57 1.90 -16.62 39.86
CA LEU A 57 1.43 -16.28 38.52
C LEU A 57 0.08 -16.92 38.21
N GLN A 58 -0.18 -18.09 38.79
CA GLN A 58 -1.43 -18.81 38.62
C GLN A 58 -2.56 -18.14 39.41
N THR A 59 -2.30 -17.70 40.64
CA THR A 59 -3.29 -17.00 41.47
C THR A 59 -3.61 -15.60 40.94
N LEU A 60 -2.62 -14.87 40.41
CA LEU A 60 -2.84 -13.59 39.73
C LEU A 60 -3.67 -13.75 38.44
N ARG A 61 -3.48 -14.84 37.68
CA ARG A 61 -4.27 -15.13 36.48
C ARG A 61 -5.68 -15.62 36.79
N ALA A 62 -5.85 -16.36 37.89
CA ALA A 62 -7.14 -16.92 38.32
C ALA A 62 -8.00 -15.93 39.13
N GLY A 63 -7.48 -14.74 39.45
CA GLY A 63 -8.22 -13.71 40.20
C GLY A 63 -8.52 -14.09 41.66
N THR A 64 -7.86 -15.11 42.21
CA THR A 64 -8.09 -15.65 43.57
C THR A 64 -7.13 -15.01 44.59
N THR A 65 -6.87 -13.71 44.44
CA THR A 65 -5.84 -12.96 45.18
C THR A 65 -6.21 -12.65 46.63
N THR A 66 -7.50 -12.75 46.98
CA THR A 66 -8.02 -12.47 48.33
C THR A 66 -8.02 -13.68 49.24
N GLN A 67 -8.02 -14.90 48.69
CA GLN A 67 -8.13 -16.15 49.46
C GLN A 67 -6.79 -16.89 49.61
N THR A 68 -5.78 -16.55 48.81
CA THR A 68 -4.48 -17.22 48.83
C THR A 68 -3.47 -16.43 49.67
N THR A 69 -2.79 -17.13 50.58
CA THR A 69 -1.76 -16.52 51.45
C THR A 69 -0.39 -16.58 50.79
N ILE A 70 0.53 -15.70 51.20
CA ILE A 70 1.89 -15.64 50.66
C ILE A 70 2.66 -16.97 50.86
N ARG A 71 2.37 -17.72 51.93
CA ARG A 71 2.92 -19.07 52.17
C ARG A 71 2.47 -20.08 51.11
N ASP A 72 1.19 -20.07 50.74
CA ASP A 72 0.61 -21.00 49.76
C ASP A 72 1.12 -20.76 48.34
N VAL A 73 1.70 -19.59 48.12
CA VAL A 73 2.15 -19.09 46.83
C VAL A 73 3.66 -19.34 46.61
N GLY A 74 4.35 -19.84 47.63
CA GLY A 74 5.75 -20.30 47.53
C GLY A 74 6.79 -19.17 47.59
N LEU A 75 6.42 -18.00 48.10
CA LEU A 75 7.37 -16.91 48.37
C LEU A 75 8.10 -17.17 49.69
N SER A 76 9.43 -17.21 49.65
CA SER A 76 10.29 -17.42 50.83
C SER A 76 11.12 -16.18 51.17
N ASP A 77 11.71 -16.19 52.37
CA ASP A 77 12.63 -15.15 52.81
C ASP A 77 13.80 -15.02 51.82
N CYS A 78 14.24 -13.79 51.56
CA CYS A 78 15.31 -13.41 50.63
C CYS A 78 15.03 -13.63 49.13
N MET A 79 13.78 -13.87 48.72
CA MET A 79 13.45 -13.95 47.29
C MET A 79 13.41 -12.57 46.62
N GLN A 80 13.81 -12.53 45.35
CA GLN A 80 13.69 -11.35 44.50
C GLN A 80 12.50 -11.51 43.53
N VAL A 81 11.69 -10.47 43.42
CA VAL A 81 10.52 -10.41 42.54
C VAL A 81 10.67 -9.19 41.63
N THR A 82 10.48 -9.36 40.32
CA THR A 82 10.58 -8.23 39.37
C THR A 82 9.19 -7.71 39.05
N VAL A 83 8.96 -6.42 39.26
CA VAL A 83 7.69 -5.76 38.93
C VAL A 83 7.89 -4.96 37.65
N ILE A 84 6.93 -5.09 36.73
CA ILE A 84 6.87 -4.31 35.48
C ILE A 84 5.52 -3.59 35.46
N GLY A 85 5.54 -2.28 35.28
CA GLY A 85 4.35 -1.45 35.14
C GLY A 85 4.71 0.03 35.15
N ALA A 86 3.86 0.86 34.55
CA ALA A 86 4.00 2.31 34.62
C ALA A 86 3.34 2.82 35.90
N PRO A 87 3.95 3.79 36.61
CA PRO A 87 3.31 4.43 37.74
C PRO A 87 2.15 5.31 37.27
N ASP A 88 1.17 5.53 38.14
CA ASP A 88 -0.04 6.29 37.81
C ASP A 88 0.23 7.72 37.32
N ASP A 89 1.25 8.36 37.89
CA ASP A 89 1.57 9.74 37.55
C ASP A 89 2.08 9.85 36.10
N GLU A 90 2.87 8.88 35.65
CA GLU A 90 3.37 8.80 34.26
C GLU A 90 2.23 8.49 33.28
N ILE A 91 1.28 7.62 33.67
CA ILE A 91 0.10 7.33 32.84
C ILE A 91 -0.76 8.58 32.66
N LYS A 92 -0.99 9.35 33.72
CA LYS A 92 -1.76 10.61 33.66
C LYS A 92 -1.09 11.66 32.79
N GLU A 93 0.23 11.78 32.86
CA GLU A 93 1.00 12.71 32.02
C GLU A 93 0.85 12.36 30.54
N VAL A 94 1.03 11.08 30.18
CA VAL A 94 0.88 10.62 28.79
C VAL A 94 -0.55 10.84 28.29
N GLN A 95 -1.57 10.51 29.08
CA GLN A 95 -2.97 10.76 28.72
C GLN A 95 -3.27 12.25 28.54
N ALA A 96 -2.72 13.12 29.40
CA ALA A 96 -2.89 14.56 29.27
C ALA A 96 -2.19 15.13 28.03
N GLU A 97 -1.05 14.56 27.63
CA GLU A 97 -0.40 14.89 26.37
C GLU A 97 -1.21 14.44 25.16
N GLU A 98 -1.67 13.18 25.13
CA GLU A 98 -2.53 12.66 24.07
C GLU A 98 -3.78 13.53 23.89
N GLU A 99 -4.45 13.89 24.98
CA GLU A 99 -5.60 14.81 24.92
C GLU A 99 -5.27 16.19 24.34
N LYS A 100 -4.10 16.74 24.67
CA LYS A 100 -3.64 18.03 24.10
C LYS A 100 -3.42 17.89 22.60
N TRP A 101 -2.79 16.81 22.17
CA TRP A 101 -2.53 16.50 20.75
C TRP A 101 -3.84 16.29 19.97
N ASP A 102 -4.80 15.55 20.54
CA ASP A 102 -6.10 15.33 19.92
C ASP A 102 -6.90 16.63 19.81
N LYS A 103 -6.92 17.47 20.85
CA LYS A 103 -7.55 18.79 20.80
C LYS A 103 -6.91 19.69 19.75
N ALA A 104 -5.58 19.65 19.60
CA ALA A 104 -4.87 20.41 18.56
C ALA A 104 -5.20 19.89 17.14
N ARG A 105 -5.29 18.57 16.96
CA ARG A 105 -5.64 17.93 15.68
C ARG A 105 -7.10 18.18 15.29
N ALA A 106 -8.01 18.13 16.27
CA ALA A 106 -9.42 18.45 16.08
C ALA A 106 -9.60 19.93 15.66
N LYS A 107 -8.90 20.86 16.31
CA LYS A 107 -8.91 22.28 15.90
C LYS A 107 -8.40 22.51 14.48
N ARG A 108 -7.35 21.78 14.05
CA ARG A 108 -6.86 21.84 12.65
C ARG A 108 -7.85 21.26 11.62
N ARG A 109 -8.69 20.30 12.02
CA ARG A 109 -9.72 19.68 11.16
C ARG A 109 -11.03 20.46 11.12
N GLN A 110 -11.27 21.36 12.07
CA GLN A 110 -12.42 22.25 12.03
C GLN A 110 -12.16 23.36 11.00
N ILE A 111 -12.42 23.04 9.74
CA ILE A 111 -12.68 24.03 8.70
C ILE A 111 -13.78 24.95 9.24
N HIS A 112 -13.48 26.24 9.39
CA HIS A 112 -14.41 27.20 9.99
C HIS A 112 -15.77 27.13 9.26
N PRO A 113 -16.92 27.09 9.96
CA PRO A 113 -18.24 26.93 9.32
C PRO A 113 -18.58 28.05 8.33
N SER A 114 -17.89 29.21 8.36
CA SER A 114 -18.02 30.25 7.32
C SER A 114 -17.34 29.90 5.99
N LEU A 115 -16.45 28.90 5.94
CA LEU A 115 -15.89 28.34 4.70
C LEU A 115 -16.82 27.29 4.07
N LEU A 116 -17.84 26.85 4.81
CA LEU A 116 -18.86 25.87 4.37
C LEU A 116 -20.22 26.53 4.10
N LYS A 117 -20.47 27.71 4.67
CA LYS A 117 -21.63 28.54 4.33
C LYS A 117 -21.39 29.18 2.96
N ASN A 118 -22.24 28.79 2.01
CA ASN A 118 -22.29 29.22 0.59
C ASN A 118 -21.56 28.32 -0.41
N THR A 119 -20.92 27.23 0.01
CA THR A 119 -20.61 26.13 -0.92
C THR A 119 -21.87 25.32 -1.17
N THR A 120 -22.74 25.85 -2.05
CA THR A 120 -23.67 24.97 -2.77
C THR A 120 -22.80 23.92 -3.48
N PRO A 121 -23.06 22.61 -3.34
CA PRO A 121 -22.39 21.62 -4.19
C PRO A 121 -22.69 22.07 -5.62
N GLN A 122 -21.67 22.57 -6.31
CA GLN A 122 -21.81 22.82 -7.73
C GLN A 122 -22.16 21.45 -8.30
N LYS A 123 -23.41 21.31 -8.75
CA LYS A 123 -23.74 20.34 -9.77
C LYS A 123 -22.85 20.75 -10.93
N ARG A 124 -21.62 20.23 -10.98
CA ARG A 124 -20.94 20.05 -12.25
C ARG A 124 -21.96 19.24 -13.01
N SER A 125 -22.70 19.90 -13.91
CA SER A 125 -23.22 19.20 -15.07
C SER A 125 -22.03 18.40 -15.52
N VAL A 126 -22.10 17.08 -15.36
CA VAL A 126 -21.12 16.20 -15.95
C VAL A 126 -21.34 16.46 -17.44
N VAL A 127 -20.61 17.44 -17.97
CA VAL A 127 -20.38 17.57 -19.40
C VAL A 127 -19.76 16.23 -19.67
N VAL A 128 -20.56 15.31 -20.22
CA VAL A 128 -20.08 14.00 -20.61
C VAL A 128 -18.90 14.31 -21.50
N PRO A 129 -17.65 14.00 -21.06
CA PRO A 129 -16.49 14.30 -21.87
C PRO A 129 -16.75 13.69 -23.24
N GLU A 130 -16.53 14.49 -24.28
CA GLU A 130 -16.63 13.99 -25.65
C GLU A 130 -15.81 12.70 -25.74
N SER A 131 -16.39 11.64 -26.30
CA SER A 131 -15.72 10.34 -26.29
C SER A 131 -14.40 10.43 -27.05
N VAL A 132 -13.30 10.20 -26.34
CA VAL A 132 -11.94 10.21 -26.91
C VAL A 132 -11.80 9.19 -28.04
N PHE A 133 -12.44 8.03 -27.90
CA PHE A 133 -12.43 6.95 -28.88
C PHE A 133 -13.77 6.88 -29.59
N GLY A 134 -13.77 7.02 -30.92
CA GLY A 134 -14.99 7.04 -31.73
C GLY A 134 -15.64 5.66 -31.87
N LYS A 135 -15.00 4.74 -32.60
CA LYS A 135 -15.54 3.40 -32.90
C LYS A 135 -14.53 2.31 -32.62
N ASN A 136 -14.97 1.24 -31.95
CA ASN A 136 -14.21 0.01 -31.82
C ASN A 136 -14.71 -0.98 -32.87
N VAL A 137 -13.84 -1.42 -33.77
CA VAL A 137 -14.22 -2.30 -34.88
C VAL A 137 -13.34 -3.56 -34.83
N VAL A 138 -13.97 -4.73 -34.95
CA VAL A 138 -13.25 -5.99 -35.12
C VAL A 138 -12.91 -6.16 -36.60
N HIS A 139 -11.78 -6.80 -36.92
CA HIS A 139 -11.37 -6.96 -38.30
C HIS A 139 -12.41 -7.73 -39.13
N ALA A 140 -12.60 -7.31 -40.39
CA ALA A 140 -13.64 -7.83 -41.28
C ALA A 140 -13.52 -9.35 -41.58
N SER A 141 -12.31 -9.91 -41.41
CA SER A 141 -12.06 -11.35 -41.58
C SER A 141 -12.75 -12.23 -40.52
N ILE A 142 -13.29 -11.64 -39.45
CA ILE A 142 -13.97 -12.36 -38.38
C ILE A 142 -15.43 -11.94 -38.35
N PRO A 143 -16.35 -12.81 -38.79
CA PRO A 143 -17.76 -12.51 -38.68
C PRO A 143 -18.19 -12.48 -37.20
N SER A 144 -19.24 -11.70 -36.91
CA SER A 144 -19.86 -11.62 -35.58
C SER A 144 -20.33 -12.97 -35.02
N SER A 145 -20.52 -13.98 -35.88
CA SER A 145 -20.86 -15.35 -35.50
C SER A 145 -19.72 -16.10 -34.81
N ASN A 146 -18.47 -15.68 -34.95
CA ASN A 146 -17.32 -16.37 -34.36
C ASN A 146 -17.20 -15.99 -32.87
N PRO A 147 -17.05 -16.95 -31.93
CA PRO A 147 -16.87 -16.65 -30.51
C PRO A 147 -15.65 -15.75 -30.21
N LEU A 148 -14.62 -15.75 -31.07
CA LEU A 148 -13.46 -14.86 -30.94
C LEU A 148 -13.82 -13.38 -31.16
N HIS A 149 -14.81 -13.08 -31.99
CA HIS A 149 -15.25 -11.71 -32.27
C HIS A 149 -15.62 -10.97 -30.98
N ALA A 150 -16.45 -11.59 -30.13
CA ALA A 150 -16.86 -11.01 -28.87
C ALA A 150 -15.68 -10.76 -27.91
N LYS A 151 -14.69 -11.66 -27.90
CA LYS A 151 -13.48 -11.50 -27.07
C LYS A 151 -12.61 -10.34 -27.52
N ILE A 152 -12.40 -10.20 -28.83
CA ILE A 152 -11.59 -9.12 -29.42
C ILE A 152 -12.29 -7.78 -29.22
N PHE A 153 -13.60 -7.71 -29.49
CA PHE A 153 -14.38 -6.51 -29.26
C PHE A 153 -14.34 -6.08 -27.79
N SER A 154 -14.50 -7.03 -26.86
CA SER A 154 -14.39 -6.76 -25.41
C SER A 154 -12.99 -6.24 -25.04
N TYR A 155 -11.93 -6.80 -25.62
CA TYR A 155 -10.55 -6.36 -25.40
C TYR A 155 -10.31 -4.93 -25.90
N LEU A 156 -10.74 -4.62 -27.13
CA LEU A 156 -10.70 -3.28 -27.71
C LEU A 156 -11.50 -2.28 -26.88
N ASN A 157 -12.71 -2.66 -26.50
CA ASN A 157 -13.57 -1.83 -25.66
C ASN A 157 -12.94 -1.57 -24.29
N ARG A 158 -12.25 -2.56 -23.72
CA ARG A 158 -11.51 -2.40 -22.47
C ARG A 158 -10.35 -1.39 -22.61
N LEU A 159 -9.60 -1.42 -23.71
CA LEU A 159 -8.55 -0.44 -23.98
C LEU A 159 -9.14 0.98 -24.15
N ALA A 160 -10.19 1.11 -24.96
CA ALA A 160 -10.85 2.39 -25.22
C ALA A 160 -11.53 2.99 -23.96
N SER A 161 -11.95 2.15 -23.02
CA SER A 161 -12.57 2.57 -21.75
C SER A 161 -11.60 2.59 -20.57
N ASP A 162 -10.29 2.37 -20.79
CA ASP A 162 -9.29 2.39 -19.73
C ASP A 162 -9.20 3.81 -19.12
N PRO A 163 -9.50 4.00 -17.82
CA PRO A 163 -9.51 5.32 -17.20
C PRO A 163 -8.17 6.06 -17.30
N ALA A 164 -7.05 5.33 -17.27
CA ALA A 164 -5.72 5.94 -17.35
C ALA A 164 -5.40 6.40 -18.78
N ILE A 165 -5.78 5.62 -19.79
CA ILE A 165 -5.63 6.01 -21.21
C ILE A 165 -6.54 7.19 -21.52
N LEU A 166 -7.80 7.15 -21.09
CA LEU A 166 -8.72 8.26 -21.23
C LEU A 166 -8.17 9.53 -20.55
N HIS A 167 -7.58 9.41 -19.36
CA HIS A 167 -6.96 10.54 -18.68
C HIS A 167 -5.86 11.17 -19.53
N VAL A 168 -4.92 10.37 -20.04
CA VAL A 168 -3.84 10.84 -20.91
C VAL A 168 -4.38 11.49 -22.19
N CYS A 169 -5.34 10.86 -22.86
CA CYS A 169 -5.91 11.45 -24.07
C CYS A 169 -6.61 12.79 -23.80
N HIS A 170 -7.28 12.95 -22.65
CA HIS A 170 -7.85 14.26 -22.28
C HIS A 170 -6.78 15.30 -21.96
N LEU A 171 -5.66 14.92 -21.34
CA LEU A 171 -4.57 15.83 -21.02
C LEU A 171 -3.90 16.40 -22.28
N HIS A 172 -3.66 15.53 -23.26
CA HIS A 172 -2.98 15.90 -24.52
C HIS A 172 -3.96 16.29 -25.64
N GLY A 173 -5.27 16.17 -25.41
CA GLY A 173 -6.29 16.46 -26.42
C GLY A 173 -6.35 15.45 -27.57
N TYR A 174 -5.84 14.24 -27.37
CA TYR A 174 -5.87 13.18 -28.37
C TYR A 174 -7.29 12.66 -28.60
N LYS A 175 -7.60 12.44 -29.88
CA LYS A 175 -8.83 11.79 -30.33
C LYS A 175 -8.47 10.65 -31.27
N VAL A 176 -9.16 9.52 -31.11
CA VAL A 176 -8.97 8.35 -31.95
C VAL A 176 -10.28 8.04 -32.66
N GLY A 177 -10.30 8.09 -33.99
CA GLY A 177 -11.51 7.85 -34.77
C GLY A 177 -11.97 6.40 -34.68
N THR A 178 -11.11 5.47 -35.08
CA THR A 178 -11.37 4.03 -35.06
C THR A 178 -10.23 3.25 -34.40
N LEU A 179 -10.57 2.39 -33.46
CA LEU A 179 -9.63 1.41 -32.87
C LEU A 179 -10.00 0.01 -33.38
N THR A 180 -9.06 -0.63 -34.07
CA THR A 180 -9.26 -1.97 -34.65
C THR A 180 -8.07 -2.88 -34.38
N GLU A 181 -8.25 -4.20 -34.58
CA GLU A 181 -7.13 -5.13 -34.51
C GLU A 181 -6.29 -5.12 -35.79
N LEU A 182 -5.01 -5.42 -35.61
CA LEU A 182 -4.03 -5.72 -36.67
C LEU A 182 -3.79 -7.23 -36.71
N LEU A 183 -3.92 -7.85 -37.88
CA LEU A 183 -3.78 -9.29 -38.01
C LEU A 183 -2.32 -9.72 -38.24
N PRO A 184 -1.84 -10.77 -37.54
CA PRO A 184 -0.47 -11.25 -37.68
C PRO A 184 -0.07 -11.69 -39.10
N HIS A 185 -1.03 -12.13 -39.93
CA HIS A 185 -0.71 -12.58 -41.29
C HIS A 185 -0.66 -11.45 -42.32
N GLU A 186 -1.34 -10.33 -42.07
CA GLU A 186 -1.29 -9.14 -42.93
C GLU A 186 0.00 -8.36 -42.67
N HIS A 187 0.37 -8.24 -41.39
CA HIS A 187 1.55 -7.51 -40.93
C HIS A 187 2.29 -8.31 -39.83
N PRO A 188 3.14 -9.28 -40.21
CA PRO A 188 3.78 -10.21 -39.26
C PRO A 188 4.76 -9.53 -38.31
N ASP A 189 5.40 -8.46 -38.75
CA ASP A 189 6.43 -7.76 -37.98
C ASP A 189 5.88 -6.59 -37.16
N LEU A 190 4.59 -6.28 -37.29
CA LEU A 190 3.99 -5.10 -36.65
C LEU A 190 3.20 -5.46 -35.38
N LEU A 191 3.34 -4.64 -34.35
CA LEU A 191 2.55 -4.64 -33.12
C LEU A 191 1.48 -3.54 -33.11
N GLY A 192 1.72 -2.44 -33.80
CA GLY A 192 0.83 -1.29 -33.86
C GLY A 192 1.05 -0.48 -35.13
N LEU A 193 0.01 0.24 -35.54
CA LEU A 193 0.02 1.16 -36.67
C LEU A 193 -0.97 2.30 -36.42
N ASN A 194 -0.48 3.53 -36.44
CA ASN A 194 -1.28 4.74 -36.46
C ASN A 194 -1.43 5.29 -37.89
N ILE A 195 -2.66 5.41 -38.36
CA ILE A 195 -3.03 6.00 -39.65
C ILE A 195 -3.59 7.41 -39.43
N ASN A 196 -3.02 8.38 -40.15
CA ASN A 196 -3.41 9.80 -40.15
C ASN A 196 -3.53 10.41 -38.75
N MET A 197 -2.50 10.23 -37.90
CA MET A 197 -2.42 10.94 -36.61
C MET A 197 -3.66 10.74 -35.72
N GLY A 198 -4.16 9.51 -35.65
CA GLY A 198 -5.26 9.13 -34.77
C GLY A 198 -6.59 8.85 -35.48
N ASP A 199 -6.73 9.02 -36.81
CA ASP A 199 -7.96 8.62 -37.49
C ASP A 199 -8.26 7.14 -37.28
N THR A 200 -7.26 6.28 -37.45
CA THR A 200 -7.37 4.84 -37.22
C THR A 200 -6.11 4.30 -36.57
N ILE A 201 -6.26 3.65 -35.42
CA ILE A 201 -5.19 2.93 -34.74
C ILE A 201 -5.48 1.44 -34.84
N LEU A 202 -4.51 0.69 -35.35
CA LEU A 202 -4.54 -0.76 -35.44
C LEU A 202 -3.57 -1.35 -34.41
N LEU A 203 -4.04 -2.30 -33.60
CA LEU A 203 -3.23 -2.94 -32.57
C LEU A 203 -3.20 -4.45 -32.76
N ARG A 204 -2.03 -5.06 -32.59
CA ARG A 204 -1.88 -6.52 -32.58
C ARG A 204 -2.34 -7.09 -31.23
N ILE A 205 -3.60 -7.48 -31.19
CA ILE A 205 -4.22 -8.05 -29.98
C ILE A 205 -3.93 -9.54 -29.84
N ARG A 206 -3.60 -10.23 -30.94
CA ARG A 206 -3.41 -11.69 -30.96
C ARG A 206 -1.95 -12.08 -30.74
N THR A 207 -1.75 -13.30 -30.26
CA THR A 207 -0.44 -13.97 -30.27
C THR A 207 -0.02 -14.30 -31.71
N ASP A 208 1.27 -14.58 -31.91
CA ASP A 208 1.82 -14.86 -33.24
C ASP A 208 1.27 -16.17 -33.81
N ALA A 209 0.97 -17.14 -32.95
CA ALA A 209 0.28 -18.38 -33.30
C ALA A 209 -1.24 -18.21 -33.48
N ALA A 210 -1.78 -17.01 -33.28
CA ALA A 210 -3.20 -16.65 -33.35
C ALA A 210 -4.14 -17.53 -32.50
N ASP A 211 -3.59 -18.21 -31.49
CA ASP A 211 -4.27 -19.11 -30.56
C ASP A 211 -4.80 -18.41 -29.30
N GLY A 212 -4.32 -17.19 -29.04
CA GLY A 212 -4.64 -16.42 -27.84
C GLY A 212 -4.58 -14.91 -28.03
N LEU A 213 -4.88 -14.19 -26.95
CA LEU A 213 -4.77 -12.73 -26.87
C LEU A 213 -3.46 -12.37 -26.16
N ARG A 214 -2.81 -11.31 -26.62
CA ARG A 214 -1.63 -10.71 -26.02
C ARG A 214 -1.97 -10.11 -24.67
N ASP A 215 -0.97 -10.01 -23.80
CA ASP A 215 -1.14 -9.44 -22.48
C ASP A 215 -1.57 -7.96 -22.57
N TYR A 216 -2.49 -7.59 -21.67
CA TYR A 216 -3.10 -6.26 -21.67
C TYR A 216 -2.09 -5.14 -21.45
N LYS A 217 -1.09 -5.36 -20.57
CA LYS A 217 -0.10 -4.34 -20.23
C LYS A 217 0.79 -4.00 -21.42
N THR A 218 1.24 -5.01 -22.17
CA THR A 218 2.04 -4.79 -23.39
C THR A 218 1.22 -4.12 -24.46
N THR A 219 -0.01 -4.58 -24.73
CA THR A 219 -0.87 -3.93 -25.74
C THR A 219 -1.21 -2.49 -25.37
N ARG A 220 -1.37 -2.19 -24.07
CA ARG A 220 -1.56 -0.82 -23.58
C ARG A 220 -0.33 0.07 -23.82
N ARG A 221 0.89 -0.45 -23.64
CA ARG A 221 2.13 0.27 -23.99
C ARG A 221 2.23 0.54 -25.48
N VAL A 222 1.86 -0.44 -26.33
CA VAL A 222 1.80 -0.25 -27.77
C VAL A 222 0.78 0.84 -28.12
N LEU A 223 -0.42 0.84 -27.51
CA LEU A 223 -1.40 1.92 -27.72
C LEU A 223 -0.84 3.30 -27.35
N LEU A 224 -0.12 3.44 -26.24
CA LEU A 224 0.53 4.71 -25.88
C LEU A 224 1.61 5.11 -26.90
N HIS A 225 2.38 4.16 -27.41
CA HIS A 225 3.33 4.39 -28.50
C HIS A 225 2.62 4.92 -29.75
N GLU A 226 1.52 4.27 -30.17
CA GLU A 226 0.72 4.73 -31.31
C GLU A 226 0.11 6.11 -31.06
N LEU A 227 -0.34 6.42 -29.86
CA LEU A 227 -0.85 7.75 -29.53
C LEU A 227 0.22 8.84 -29.65
N CYS A 228 1.50 8.55 -29.38
CA CYS A 228 2.58 9.50 -29.62
C CYS A 228 2.72 9.87 -31.10
N HIS A 229 2.37 8.95 -32.01
CA HIS A 229 2.34 9.22 -33.45
C HIS A 229 1.22 10.18 -33.88
N ASN A 230 0.33 10.59 -32.97
CA ASN A 230 -0.59 11.72 -33.22
C ASN A 230 0.15 13.06 -33.31
N GLU A 231 1.33 13.19 -32.69
CA GLU A 231 2.11 14.44 -32.71
C GLU A 231 3.41 14.29 -33.50
N ILE A 232 4.10 13.17 -33.31
CA ILE A 232 5.47 12.99 -33.80
C ILE A 232 5.53 11.77 -34.73
N ALA A 233 5.88 12.01 -35.99
CA ALA A 233 6.13 10.95 -36.96
C ALA A 233 7.54 10.37 -36.82
N GLY A 234 7.69 9.07 -37.10
CA GLY A 234 8.94 8.33 -36.88
C GLY A 234 9.37 8.29 -35.41
N HIS A 235 10.65 8.05 -35.16
CA HIS A 235 11.17 7.90 -33.79
C HIS A 235 12.39 8.78 -33.48
N PRO A 236 12.27 10.12 -33.61
CA PRO A 236 13.30 11.03 -33.10
C PRO A 236 13.39 10.98 -31.56
N PRO A 237 14.44 11.54 -30.95
CA PRO A 237 14.57 11.59 -29.49
C PRO A 237 13.36 12.23 -28.77
N GLU A 238 12.70 13.18 -29.43
CA GLU A 238 11.47 13.83 -28.96
C GLU A 238 10.31 12.84 -28.81
N PHE A 239 10.19 11.86 -29.71
CA PHE A 239 9.20 10.78 -29.62
C PHE A 239 9.43 9.95 -28.35
N ASN A 240 10.69 9.59 -28.08
CA ASN A 240 11.03 8.78 -26.90
C ASN A 240 10.72 9.52 -25.59
N ALA A 241 10.94 10.84 -25.58
CA ALA A 241 10.57 11.69 -24.45
C ALA A 241 9.05 11.73 -24.25
N LEU A 242 8.28 11.92 -25.32
CA LEU A 242 6.81 11.91 -25.27
C LEU A 242 6.27 10.55 -24.81
N ASN A 243 6.73 9.44 -25.39
CA ASN A 243 6.31 8.10 -24.99
C ASN A 243 6.63 7.82 -23.51
N SER A 244 7.80 8.23 -23.03
CA SER A 244 8.17 8.13 -21.61
C SER A 244 7.26 8.97 -20.72
N GLN A 245 6.88 10.17 -21.19
CA GLN A 245 5.95 11.05 -20.49
C GLN A 245 4.55 10.41 -20.39
N LEU A 246 3.97 9.91 -21.49
CA LEU A 246 2.65 9.31 -21.48
C LEU A 246 2.59 8.08 -20.55
N ASN A 247 3.62 7.23 -20.58
CA ASN A 247 3.70 6.08 -19.68
C ASN A 247 3.76 6.51 -18.21
N ARG A 248 4.53 7.56 -17.89
CA ARG A 248 4.61 8.12 -16.53
C ARG A 248 3.27 8.70 -16.06
N GLU A 249 2.53 9.36 -16.95
CA GLU A 249 1.21 9.92 -16.64
C GLU A 249 0.19 8.81 -16.34
N VAL A 250 0.21 7.71 -17.10
CA VAL A 250 -0.60 6.52 -16.80
C VAL A 250 -0.25 5.94 -15.43
N GLU A 251 1.04 5.73 -15.15
CA GLU A 251 1.49 5.18 -13.88
C GLU A 251 1.14 6.11 -12.70
N ALA A 252 1.29 7.42 -12.87
CA ALA A 252 0.90 8.42 -11.87
C ALA A 252 -0.61 8.40 -11.62
N PHE A 253 -1.43 8.27 -12.66
CA PHE A 253 -2.88 8.16 -12.53
C PHE A 253 -3.29 6.89 -11.77
N GLU A 254 -2.70 5.74 -12.13
CA GLU A 254 -2.95 4.47 -11.44
C GLU A 254 -2.52 4.54 -9.97
N HIS A 255 -1.35 5.12 -9.69
CA HIS A 255 -0.86 5.31 -8.32
C HIS A 255 -1.78 6.20 -7.49
N ASN A 256 -2.22 7.33 -8.06
CA ASN A 256 -3.16 8.24 -7.41
C ASN A 256 -4.53 7.59 -7.19
N GLN A 257 -4.98 6.73 -8.10
CA GLN A 257 -6.21 5.98 -7.91
C GLN A 257 -6.09 5.02 -6.71
N ILE A 258 -4.97 4.31 -6.59
CA ILE A 258 -4.70 3.40 -5.45
C ILE A 258 -4.63 4.19 -4.13
N LEU A 259 -3.89 5.29 -4.09
CA LEU A 259 -3.78 6.15 -2.90
C LEU A 259 -5.11 6.81 -2.54
N GLY A 260 -5.87 7.27 -3.53
CA GLY A 260 -7.20 7.86 -3.35
C GLY A 260 -8.23 6.86 -2.84
N THR A 261 -8.02 5.56 -3.06
CA THR A 261 -8.79 4.48 -2.42
C THR A 261 -8.29 4.18 -1.00
N HIS A 262 -8.33 5.16 -0.10
CA HIS A 262 -8.13 4.89 1.33
C HIS A 262 -9.29 4.01 1.85
N LYS A 263 -9.06 2.70 1.97
CA LYS A 263 -9.84 1.88 2.89
C LYS A 263 -9.47 2.34 4.30
N LEU A 264 -10.46 2.76 5.09
CA LEU A 264 -10.33 2.99 6.52
C LEU A 264 -10.05 1.64 7.21
N SER A 265 -8.80 1.19 7.23
CA SER A 265 -8.37 0.17 8.17
C SER A 265 -7.97 0.86 9.46
N THR A 266 -8.69 0.54 10.54
CA THR A 266 -8.44 1.05 11.91
C THR A 266 -7.20 0.43 12.55
N GLU A 267 -6.50 -0.46 11.86
CA GLU A 267 -5.32 -1.14 12.43
C GLU A 267 -4.06 -0.27 12.28
N PRO A 268 -3.27 -0.13 13.35
CA PRO A 268 -1.96 0.52 13.27
C PRO A 268 -1.05 -0.33 12.36
N VAL A 269 -0.67 0.24 11.22
CA VAL A 269 0.32 -0.35 10.32
C VAL A 269 1.67 -0.33 11.05
N TYR A 270 2.22 -1.52 11.31
CA TYR A 270 3.52 -1.69 11.94
C TYR A 270 4.63 -1.20 10.99
N GLU A 271 5.24 -0.07 11.31
CA GLU A 271 6.51 0.36 10.72
C GLU A 271 7.66 -0.15 11.61
N PRO A 272 8.46 -1.13 11.16
CA PRO A 272 9.60 -1.59 11.94
C PRO A 272 10.63 -0.47 12.08
N ALA A 273 11.08 -0.23 13.31
CA ALA A 273 12.21 0.66 13.58
C ALA A 273 13.46 0.14 12.86
N SER A 274 14.01 0.95 11.95
CA SER A 274 15.21 0.64 11.19
C SER A 274 16.47 0.76 12.05
N ASN A 275 16.72 -0.23 12.90
CA ASN A 275 18.02 -0.45 13.52
C ASN A 275 18.77 -1.51 12.72
N VAL A 276 19.36 -1.10 11.60
CA VAL A 276 20.22 -1.95 10.76
C VAL A 276 21.63 -1.34 10.75
N PRO A 277 22.72 -2.13 10.90
CA PRO A 277 24.09 -1.62 10.83
C PRO A 277 24.41 -1.01 9.46
N VAL A 278 25.16 0.09 9.45
CA VAL A 278 25.48 0.90 8.25
C VAL A 278 26.13 0.09 7.12
N ASP A 279 26.95 -0.92 7.43
CA ASP A 279 27.58 -1.79 6.41
C ASP A 279 26.58 -2.70 5.68
N ALA A 280 25.44 -3.04 6.31
CA ALA A 280 24.37 -3.81 5.67
C ALA A 280 23.48 -2.93 4.77
N ASP A 281 23.50 -1.61 4.98
CA ASP A 281 22.77 -0.66 4.14
C ASP A 281 23.48 -0.43 2.79
N GLU A 282 24.82 -0.43 2.75
CA GLU A 282 25.56 -0.31 1.47
C GLU A 282 25.32 -1.50 0.55
N GLU A 283 25.40 -2.73 1.07
CA GLU A 283 25.12 -3.94 0.27
C GLU A 283 23.65 -4.01 -0.17
N ARG A 284 22.72 -3.56 0.68
CA ARG A 284 21.29 -3.47 0.34
C ARG A 284 21.05 -2.43 -0.75
N GLU A 285 21.72 -1.29 -0.68
CA GLU A 285 21.60 -0.21 -1.65
C GLU A 285 22.23 -0.60 -2.99
N GLU A 286 23.36 -1.31 -2.99
CA GLU A 286 23.94 -1.88 -4.20
C GLU A 286 23.01 -2.90 -4.85
N ARG A 287 22.40 -3.80 -4.06
CA ARG A 287 21.37 -4.73 -4.56
C ARG A 287 20.16 -3.98 -5.14
N ARG A 288 19.69 -2.92 -4.48
CA ARG A 288 18.61 -2.06 -5.00
C ARG A 288 18.99 -1.42 -6.32
N ARG A 289 20.17 -0.80 -6.42
CA ARG A 289 20.69 -0.21 -7.66
C ARG A 289 20.80 -1.23 -8.77
N LYS A 290 21.27 -2.45 -8.47
CA LYS A 290 21.36 -3.53 -9.44
C LYS A 290 19.98 -3.98 -9.93
N ILE A 291 19.00 -4.09 -9.02
CA ILE A 291 17.61 -4.41 -9.38
C ILE A 291 17.02 -3.29 -10.24
N LEU A 292 17.20 -2.03 -9.85
CA LEU A 292 16.73 -0.87 -10.61
C LEU A 292 17.34 -0.84 -12.02
N ALA A 293 18.66 -0.95 -12.13
CA ALA A 293 19.34 -1.00 -13.42
C ALA A 293 18.88 -2.17 -14.30
N ALA A 294 18.65 -3.36 -13.71
CA ALA A 294 18.11 -4.50 -14.45
C ALA A 294 16.66 -4.25 -14.92
N THR A 295 15.83 -3.59 -14.10
CA THR A 295 14.46 -3.22 -14.49
C THR A 295 14.43 -2.16 -15.57
N GLU A 296 15.28 -1.13 -15.48
CA GLU A 296 15.42 -0.08 -16.49
C GLU A 296 15.86 -0.67 -17.82
N LYS A 297 16.86 -1.56 -17.81
CA LYS A 297 17.31 -2.26 -19.02
C LYS A 297 16.18 -3.07 -19.66
N ARG A 298 15.44 -3.85 -18.86
CA ARG A 298 14.31 -4.63 -19.36
C ARG A 298 13.22 -3.74 -19.98
N LEU A 299 12.93 -2.59 -19.37
CA LEU A 299 11.96 -1.63 -19.90
C LEU A 299 12.44 -1.03 -21.22
N ALA A 300 13.70 -0.64 -21.30
CA ALA A 300 14.31 -0.13 -22.52
C ALA A 300 14.29 -1.18 -23.66
N ASP A 301 14.58 -2.44 -23.35
CA ASP A 301 14.52 -3.55 -24.32
C ASP A 301 13.08 -3.73 -24.86
N ILE A 302 12.06 -3.58 -24.00
CA ILE A 302 10.65 -3.64 -24.41
C ILE A 302 10.30 -2.47 -25.32
N ASP A 303 10.70 -1.24 -24.98
CA ASP A 303 10.41 -0.06 -25.78
C ASP A 303 11.11 -0.11 -27.14
N GLN A 304 12.34 -0.60 -27.18
CA GLN A 304 13.08 -0.82 -28.42
C GLN A 304 12.40 -1.91 -29.29
N ASN A 305 11.88 -2.97 -28.68
CA ASN A 305 11.15 -4.01 -29.39
C ASN A 305 9.88 -3.43 -30.03
N ILE A 306 9.07 -2.70 -29.27
CA ILE A 306 7.85 -2.03 -29.77
C ILE A 306 8.20 -1.09 -30.93
N GLN A 307 9.23 -0.26 -30.75
CA GLN A 307 9.68 0.67 -31.78
C GLN A 307 10.11 -0.04 -33.08
N SER A 308 10.83 -1.16 -32.96
CA SER A 308 11.27 -1.95 -34.12
C SER A 308 10.11 -2.63 -34.86
N GLN A 309 9.00 -2.85 -34.15
CA GLN A 309 7.79 -3.52 -34.62
C GLN A 309 6.63 -2.52 -34.81
N CYS A 310 6.91 -1.24 -34.96
CA CYS A 310 5.90 -0.22 -35.23
C CYS A 310 5.85 0.11 -36.72
N GLY A 311 4.64 0.26 -37.28
CA GLY A 311 4.44 0.67 -38.66
C GLY A 311 4.43 2.19 -38.79
N ASP A 312 5.35 2.76 -39.57
CA ASP A 312 5.36 4.19 -39.86
C ASP A 312 4.53 4.47 -41.13
N SER A 313 3.61 5.42 -41.06
CA SER A 313 2.62 5.76 -42.11
C SER A 313 3.24 6.04 -43.49
N LYS A 314 4.52 6.39 -43.55
CA LYS A 314 5.27 6.64 -44.81
C LYS A 314 5.68 5.37 -45.58
N LYS A 315 5.59 4.17 -44.99
CA LYS A 315 6.12 2.93 -45.58
C LYS A 315 5.08 1.95 -46.13
N VAL A 316 3.79 2.19 -45.93
CA VAL A 316 2.75 1.24 -46.38
C VAL A 316 2.11 1.77 -47.66
N PRO A 317 2.47 1.26 -48.87
CA PRO A 317 1.70 1.56 -50.05
C PRO A 317 0.33 0.89 -49.89
N PHE A 318 -0.70 1.71 -49.78
CA PHE A 318 -2.09 1.26 -49.82
C PHE A 318 -2.35 0.64 -51.21
N SER A 319 -2.30 -0.69 -51.30
CA SER A 319 -2.84 -1.37 -52.47
C SER A 319 -4.36 -1.38 -52.32
N LYS A 320 -5.04 -0.71 -53.25
CA LYS A 320 -6.51 -0.71 -53.37
C LYS A 320 -7.04 -2.11 -53.61
#